data_AF-A0AAD7NHD0-F1
#
_entry.id   AF-A0AAD7NHD0-F1
#
_cell.length_a   1.000
_cell.length_b   1.000
_cell.length_c   1.000
_cell.angle_alpha   90.00
_cell.angle_beta   90.00
_cell.angle_gamma   90.00
#
_symmetry.space_group_name_H-M   'P 1'
#
loop_
_entity.id
_entity.type
_entity.pdbx_description
1 polymer ?
#
loop_
_entity_poly.entity_id
_entity_poly.type
_entity_poly.pdbx_seq_one_letter_code
_entity_poly.pdbx_strand_id
1 'polypeptide(L)' 'HKFTQHEALKLELLGTGDTELVEDSAEDAFWGIGKHQRGRNELGKALERLRSQLREPWW' A
#
# COMPACT_ATOMS: atom_id res chain seq x y z
N HIS A 1 -5.47 7.35 -9.57
CA HIS A 1 -6.44 8.46 -9.40
C HIS A 1 -6.70 8.81 -7.93
N LYS A 2 -7.09 7.88 -7.03
CA LYS A 2 -7.38 8.16 -5.60
C LYS A 2 -6.30 9.00 -4.89
N PHE A 3 -5.05 8.54 -4.88
CA PHE A 3 -3.94 9.22 -4.19
C PHE A 3 -3.36 10.44 -4.94
N THR A 4 -3.84 10.73 -6.15
CA THR A 4 -3.48 11.98 -6.87
C THR A 4 -4.61 13.01 -6.82
N GLN A 5 -5.83 12.57 -6.51
CA GLN A 5 -7.01 13.41 -6.34
C GLN A 5 -7.17 13.91 -4.89
N HIS A 6 -6.70 13.15 -3.90
CA HIS A 6 -6.85 13.47 -2.48
C HIS A 6 -5.47 13.67 -1.81
N GLU A 7 -5.08 14.92 -1.60
CA GLU A 7 -3.78 15.28 -1.04
C GLU A 7 -3.53 14.70 0.36
N ALA A 8 -4.55 14.70 1.23
CA ALA A 8 -4.43 14.12 2.57
C ALA A 8 -4.03 12.63 2.53
N LEU A 9 -4.68 11.84 1.65
CA LEU A 9 -4.36 10.42 1.50
C LEU A 9 -2.96 10.20 0.90
N LYS A 10 -2.54 11.09 -0.01
CA LYS A 10 -1.17 11.08 -0.54
C LYS A 10 -0.15 11.28 0.58
N LEU A 11 -0.38 12.28 1.43
CA LEU A 11 0.50 12.60 2.55
C LEU A 11 0.52 11.47 3.60
N GLU A 12 -0.63 10.87 3.91
CA GLU A 12 -0.69 9.69 4.78
C GLU A 12 0.14 8.53 4.21
N LEU A 13 -0.03 8.20 2.93
CA LEU A 13 0.74 7.13 2.29
C LEU A 13 2.25 7.41 2.29
N LEU A 14 2.66 8.65 1.97
CA LEU A 14 4.07 9.05 2.01
C LEU A 14 4.64 9.03 3.44
N GLY A 15 3.82 9.42 4.43
CA GLY A 15 4.15 9.47 5.85
C GLY A 15 4.42 8.12 6.49
N THR A 16 4.03 7.02 5.84
CA THR A 16 4.39 5.66 6.27
C THR A 16 5.90 5.36 6.17
N GLY A 17 6.68 6.24 5.55
CA GLY A 17 8.13 6.07 5.45
C GLY A 17 8.47 4.82 4.65
N ASP A 18 9.47 4.07 5.09
CA ASP A 18 9.86 2.80 4.46
C ASP A 18 9.23 1.58 5.15
N THR A 19 8.24 1.81 6.02
CA THR A 19 7.55 0.74 6.73
C THR A 19 6.76 -0.13 5.76
N GLU A 20 6.75 -1.43 6.02
CA GLU A 20 5.91 -2.39 5.30
C GLU A 20 4.42 -2.12 5.56
N LEU A 21 3.62 -2.14 4.50
CA LEU A 21 2.16 -2.02 4.59
C LEU A 21 1.53 -3.39 4.51
N VAL A 22 0.79 -3.76 5.55
CA VAL A 22 0.13 -5.07 5.64
C VAL A 22 -1.37 -4.90 5.70
N GLU A 23 -2.07 -5.51 4.75
CA GLU A 23 -3.53 -5.64 4.78
C GLU A 23 -3.88 -6.89 5.59
N ASP A 24 -4.49 -6.68 6.76
CA ASP A 24 -4.84 -7.73 7.73
C ASP A 24 -6.29 -8.22 7.55
N SER A 25 -6.63 -8.65 6.33
CA SER A 25 -7.86 -9.39 6.08
C SER A 25 -7.67 -10.88 6.33
N ALA A 26 -8.53 -11.45 7.18
CA ALA A 26 -8.61 -12.90 7.35
C ALA A 26 -9.23 -13.62 6.13
N GLU A 27 -10.06 -12.92 5.36
CA GLU A 27 -10.89 -13.49 4.30
C GLU A 27 -10.22 -13.40 2.92
N ASP A 28 -9.25 -12.51 2.74
CA ASP A 28 -8.58 -12.28 1.46
C ASP A 28 -7.07 -12.60 1.54
N ALA A 29 -6.69 -13.77 1.03
CA ALA A 29 -5.29 -14.18 0.96
C ALA A 29 -4.56 -13.66 -0.28
N PHE A 30 -5.22 -12.97 -1.22
CA PHE A 30 -4.57 -12.35 -2.37
C PHE A 30 -4.20 -10.90 -2.09
N TRP A 31 -5.19 -10.08 -1.71
CA TRP A 31 -4.96 -8.68 -1.37
C TRP A 31 -4.38 -8.52 0.03
N GLY A 32 -4.74 -9.41 0.96
CA GLY A 32 -4.29 -9.45 2.35
C GLY A 32 -3.36 -10.58 2.71
N ILE A 33 -3.09 -10.70 4.01
CA ILE A 33 -2.30 -11.81 4.58
C ILE A 33 -3.13 -13.06 4.87
N GLY A 34 -4.45 -12.99 4.75
CA GLY A 34 -5.36 -14.11 4.97
C GLY A 34 -5.33 -14.62 6.42
N LYS A 35 -6.29 -15.50 6.75
CA LYS A 35 -6.48 -16.08 8.09
C LYS A 35 -5.20 -16.64 8.75
N HIS A 36 -4.25 -17.12 7.95
CA HIS A 36 -3.03 -17.76 8.44
C HIS A 36 -1.77 -16.92 8.23
N GLN A 37 -1.89 -15.64 7.88
CA GLN A 37 -0.78 -14.73 7.62
C GLN A 37 0.20 -15.22 6.53
N ARG A 38 -0.31 -16.00 5.58
CA ARG A 38 0.44 -16.56 4.43
C ARG A 38 -0.08 -16.05 3.09
N GLY A 39 -1.01 -15.11 3.13
CA GLY A 39 -1.54 -14.41 1.98
C GLY A 39 -0.49 -13.53 1.33
N ARG A 40 -0.79 -13.06 0.13
CA ARG A 40 0.17 -12.39 -0.73
C ARG A 40 0.34 -10.91 -0.38
N ASN A 41 -0.58 -10.30 0.34
CA ASN A 41 -0.53 -8.88 0.68
C ASN A 41 -0.32 -7.98 -0.57
N GLU A 42 -0.97 -8.31 -1.70
CA GLU A 42 -0.78 -7.55 -2.94
C GLU A 42 -1.28 -6.10 -2.81
N LEU A 43 -2.19 -5.80 -1.86
CA LEU A 43 -2.63 -4.42 -1.64
C LEU A 43 -1.51 -3.61 -1.02
N GLY A 44 -0.89 -4.12 0.05
CA GLY A 44 0.28 -3.51 0.69
C GLY A 44 1.39 -3.23 -0.33
N LYS A 45 1.78 -4.26 -1.10
CA LYS A 45 2.80 -4.13 -2.15
C LYS A 45 2.42 -3.13 -3.24
N ALA A 46 1.14 -3.08 -3.65
CA ALA A 46 0.68 -2.11 -4.64
C ALA A 46 0.78 -0.67 -4.11
N LEU A 47 0.41 -0.44 -2.85
CA LEU A 47 0.52 0.85 -2.19
C LEU A 47 1.98 1.27 -1.99
N GLU A 48 2.88 0.34 -1.68
CA GLU A 48 4.32 0.61 -1.59
C GLU A 48 4.93 0.98 -2.94
N ARG A 49 4.58 0.26 -4.02
CA ARG A 49 5.00 0.63 -5.39
C ARG A 49 4.50 2.02 -5.77
N LEU A 50 3.24 2.32 -5.44
CA LEU A 50 2.66 3.65 -5.66
C LEU A 50 3.38 4.72 -4.82
N ARG A 51 3.70 4.44 -3.55
CA ARG A 51 4.47 5.32 -2.67
C ARG A 51 5.82 5.67 -3.30
N SER A 52 6.54 4.68 -3.83
CA SER A 52 7.81 4.90 -4.54
C SER A 52 7.65 5.81 -5.76
N GLN A 53 6.64 5.55 -6.59
CA GLN A 53 6.34 6.39 -7.76
C GLN A 53 5.98 7.84 -7.38
N LEU A 54 5.33 8.05 -6.24
CA LEU A 54 4.95 9.38 -5.77
C LEU A 54 6.12 10.17 -5.13
N ARG A 55 7.15 9.47 -4.64
CA ARG A 55 8.38 10.09 -4.09
C ARG A 55 9.32 10.57 -5.18
N GLU A 56 9.43 9.81 -6.25
CA GLU A 56 10.24 10.14 -7.42
C GLU A 56 9.33 10.34 -8.63
N PRO A 57 8.60 11.48 -8.70
CA PRO A 57 7.67 11.74 -9.79
C PRO A 57 8.32 11.92 -11.17
N TRP A 58 9.64 11.71 -11.30
CA TRP A 58 10.43 12.02 -12.49
C TRP A 58 11.40 10.89 -12.83
N TRP A 59 10.88 9.96 -13.64
CA TRP A 59 11.56 9.48 -14.84
C TRP A 59 11.07 10.30 -16.04
#